data_AF-A0A0T5ZWG8-F1
#
_entry.id   AF-A0A0T5ZWG8-F1
#
_cell.length_a   1.000
_cell.length_b   1.000
_cell.length_c   1.000
_cell.angle_alpha   90.00
_cell.angle_beta   90.00
_cell.angle_gamma   90.00
#
_symmetry.space_group_name_H-M   'P 1'
#
loop_
_entity.id
_entity.type
_entity.pdbx_description
1 polymer ?
#
loop_
_entity_poly.entity_id
_entity_poly.type
_entity_poly.pdbx_seq_one_letter_code
_entity_poly.pdbx_strand_id
1 'polypeptide(L)'
;MFENKTRVLLILPQDVLDRARVLAGKSTTTLKLPVSLQIVLRALIEEGLKREGDRNLFANVEGQAHAVRRIRSLAGRGGAAKGEHRNLRSGILRGGSAPGKRYDGKR
;
A
#
# COMPACT_ATOMS: atom_id res chain seq x y z
N MET A 1 -6.81 -2.33 19.50
CA MET A 1 -7.18 -3.54 18.73
C MET A 1 -5.93 -4.39 18.56
N PHE A 2 -6.01 -5.67 18.94
CA PHE A 2 -4.94 -6.69 18.97
C PHE A 2 -4.07 -6.82 20.25
N GLU A 3 -4.69 -6.81 21.43
CA GLU A 3 -3.98 -6.99 22.72
C GLU A 3 -3.59 -8.46 23.03
N ASN A 4 -4.07 -9.44 22.26
CA ASN A 4 -3.76 -10.86 22.47
C ASN A 4 -3.30 -11.52 21.15
N LYS A 5 -2.11 -11.13 20.66
CA LYS A 5 -1.56 -11.61 19.38
C LYS A 5 -0.70 -12.86 19.59
N THR A 6 -1.21 -14.01 19.21
CA THR A 6 -0.39 -15.19 18.92
C THR A 6 0.69 -14.81 17.91
N ARG A 7 1.96 -15.03 18.25
CA ARG A 7 3.11 -14.78 17.37
C ARG A 7 3.64 -16.12 16.89
N VAL A 8 3.92 -16.20 15.59
CA VAL A 8 4.48 -17.41 14.95
C VAL A 8 5.76 -17.01 14.25
N LEU A 9 6.82 -17.80 14.42
CA LEU A 9 8.04 -17.70 13.62
C LEU A 9 7.92 -18.68 12.46
N LEU A 10 8.01 -18.18 11.24
CA LEU A 10 8.00 -18.98 10.02
C LEU A 10 9.42 -19.03 9.44
N ILE A 11 10.00 -20.22 9.34
CA ILE A 11 11.28 -20.46 8.68
C ILE A 11 10.98 -21.08 7.32
N LEU A 12 11.41 -20.42 6.24
CA LEU A 12 11.18 -20.87 4.88
C LEU A 12 12.51 -21.05 4.15
N PRO A 13 12.60 -22.03 3.25
CA PRO A 13 13.62 -22.05 2.21
C PRO A 13 13.61 -20.75 1.40
N GLN A 14 14.79 -20.29 0.97
CA GLN A 14 14.94 -19.03 0.24
C GLN A 14 14.16 -19.02 -1.08
N ASP A 15 14.09 -20.14 -1.79
CA ASP A 15 13.35 -20.28 -3.05
C ASP A 15 11.85 -20.04 -2.87
N VAL A 16 11.27 -20.46 -1.74
CA VAL A 16 9.85 -20.18 -1.41
C VAL A 16 9.64 -18.68 -1.20
N LEU A 17 10.57 -18.03 -0.49
CA LEU A 17 10.50 -16.60 -0.23
C LEU A 17 10.64 -15.79 -1.52
N ASP A 18 11.56 -16.17 -2.40
CA ASP A 18 11.77 -15.52 -3.69
C ASP A 18 10.56 -15.67 -4.62
N ARG A 19 9.95 -16.86 -4.66
CA ARG A 19 8.68 -17.09 -5.38
C ARG A 19 7.56 -16.22 -4.82
N ALA A 20 7.44 -16.11 -3.50
CA ALA A 20 6.42 -15.28 -2.87
C ALA A 20 6.61 -13.78 -3.20
N ARG A 21 7.85 -13.30 -3.30
CA ARG A 21 8.14 -11.93 -3.75
C ARG A 21 7.70 -11.69 -5.19
N VAL A 22 8.03 -12.61 -6.10
CA VAL A 22 7.59 -12.53 -7.50
C VAL A 22 6.06 -12.55 -7.59
N LEU A 23 5.40 -13.42 -6.82
CA LEU A 23 3.95 -13.50 -6.77
C LEU A 23 3.33 -12.20 -6.25
N ALA A 24 3.88 -11.59 -5.20
CA ALA A 24 3.42 -10.30 -4.68
C ALA A 24 3.52 -9.18 -5.74
N GLY A 25 4.63 -9.16 -6.48
CA GLY A 25 4.82 -8.23 -7.60
C GLY A 25 3.77 -8.43 -8.69
N LYS A 26 3.56 -9.68 -9.13
CA LYS A 26 2.55 -10.04 -10.13
C LYS A 26 1.14 -9.69 -9.67
N SER A 27 0.75 -10.06 -8.45
CA SER A 27 -0.57 -9.74 -7.92
C SER A 27 -0.79 -8.24 -7.78
N THR A 28 0.25 -7.47 -7.44
CA THR A 28 0.16 -6.00 -7.38
C THR A 28 -0.17 -5.41 -8.76
N THR A 29 0.51 -5.87 -9.81
CA THR A 29 0.26 -5.38 -11.17
C THR A 29 -1.09 -5.87 -11.71
N THR A 30 -1.43 -7.13 -11.50
CA THR A 30 -2.69 -7.73 -11.97
C THR A 30 -3.92 -7.14 -11.29
N LEU A 31 -3.91 -7.05 -9.96
CA LEU A 31 -5.07 -6.57 -9.18
C LEU A 31 -5.14 -5.04 -9.13
N LYS A 32 -4.08 -4.33 -9.54
CA LYS A 32 -3.94 -2.88 -9.42
C LYS A 32 -4.13 -2.39 -7.98
N LEU A 33 -3.72 -3.22 -7.01
CA LEU A 33 -3.82 -2.97 -5.58
C LEU A 33 -2.46 -3.28 -4.93
N PRO A 34 -2.02 -2.52 -3.91
CA PRO A 34 -0.79 -2.86 -3.19
C PRO A 34 -0.93 -4.22 -2.48
N VAL A 35 -0.20 -5.24 -2.96
CA VAL A 35 -0.15 -6.56 -2.33
C VAL A 35 1.19 -6.71 -1.61
N SER A 36 1.16 -6.90 -0.29
CA SER A 36 2.39 -7.09 0.49
C SER A 36 2.80 -8.56 0.54
N LEU A 37 4.09 -8.80 0.77
CA LEU A 37 4.61 -10.15 0.98
C LEU A 37 3.90 -10.89 2.12
N GLN A 38 3.45 -10.18 3.15
CA GLN A 38 2.70 -10.77 4.27
C GLN A 38 1.35 -11.35 3.83
N ILE A 39 0.63 -10.68 2.92
CA ILE A 39 -0.62 -11.19 2.35
C ILE A 39 -0.36 -12.47 1.56
N VAL A 40 0.68 -12.47 0.74
CA VAL A 40 1.05 -13.64 -0.06
C VAL A 40 1.48 -14.82 0.82
N LEU A 41 2.32 -14.58 1.82
CA LEU A 41 2.76 -15.63 2.75
C LEU A 41 1.60 -16.20 3.55
N ARG A 42 0.64 -15.36 3.95
CA ARG A 42 -0.57 -15.83 4.63
C ARG A 42 -1.43 -16.71 3.74
N ALA A 43 -1.67 -16.29 2.49
CA ALA A 43 -2.40 -17.10 1.52
C ALA A 43 -1.67 -18.42 1.23
N LEU A 44 -0.34 -18.40 1.11
CA LEU A 44 0.45 -19.63 0.97
C LEU A 44 0.27 -20.56 2.18
N ILE A 45 0.29 -20.05 3.41
CA ILE A 45 0.07 -20.87 4.61
C ILE A 45 -1.32 -21.52 4.60
N GLU A 46 -2.35 -20.74 4.26
CA GLU A 46 -3.74 -21.21 4.19
C GLU A 46 -3.92 -22.32 3.14
N GLU A 47 -3.16 -22.27 2.04
CA GLU A 47 -3.16 -23.31 1.01
C GLU A 47 -2.14 -24.45 1.26
N GLY A 48 -1.46 -24.47 2.41
CA GLY A 48 -0.50 -25.53 2.77
C GLY A 48 0.88 -25.40 2.11
N LEU A 49 1.31 -24.18 1.80
CA LEU A 49 2.57 -23.82 1.12
C LEU A 49 2.77 -24.53 -0.24
N LYS A 50 1.66 -24.93 -0.89
CA LYS A 50 1.69 -25.64 -2.18
C LYS A 50 2.33 -24.76 -3.27
N ARG A 51 3.17 -25.39 -4.09
CA ARG A 51 4.20 -24.71 -4.90
C ARG A 51 3.78 -24.24 -6.28
N GLU A 52 2.54 -24.45 -6.73
CA GLU A 52 2.19 -24.20 -8.13
C GLU A 52 0.84 -23.52 -8.28
N GLY A 53 0.88 -22.25 -8.68
CA GLY A 53 -0.08 -21.61 -9.60
C GLY A 53 -1.58 -21.79 -9.33
N ASP A 54 -1.97 -22.19 -8.14
CA ASP A 54 -3.32 -22.65 -7.88
C ASP A 54 -4.27 -21.46 -7.94
N ARG A 55 -5.38 -21.63 -8.65
CA ARG A 55 -6.44 -20.60 -8.71
C ARG A 55 -6.89 -20.20 -7.30
N ASN A 56 -6.87 -21.15 -6.37
CA ASN A 56 -7.23 -20.95 -4.97
C ASN A 56 -6.26 -19.98 -4.28
N LEU A 57 -4.95 -20.15 -4.48
CA LEU A 57 -3.94 -19.24 -3.94
C LEU A 57 -4.15 -17.82 -4.45
N PHE A 58 -4.39 -17.66 -5.75
CA PHE A 58 -4.62 -16.33 -6.32
C PHE A 58 -5.90 -15.69 -5.80
N ALA A 59 -7.00 -16.45 -5.74
CA ALA A 59 -8.28 -15.99 -5.20
C ALA A 59 -8.17 -15.57 -3.72
N ASN A 60 -7.37 -16.30 -2.94
CA ASN A 60 -7.12 -15.97 -1.54
C ASN A 60 -6.29 -14.68 -1.41
N VAL A 61 -5.21 -14.52 -2.20
CA VAL A 61 -4.42 -13.28 -2.25
C VAL A 61 -5.31 -12.08 -2.61
N GLU A 62 -6.18 -12.23 -3.60
CA GLU A 62 -7.14 -11.21 -4.01
C GLU A 62 -8.10 -10.85 -2.86
N GLY A 63 -8.75 -11.85 -2.25
CA GLY A 63 -9.66 -11.66 -1.13
C GLY A 63 -9.03 -10.91 0.04
N GLN A 64 -7.81 -11.31 0.43
CA GLN A 64 -7.06 -10.65 1.49
C GLN A 64 -6.64 -9.22 1.12
N ALA A 65 -6.18 -8.98 -0.11
CA ALA A 65 -5.82 -7.64 -0.58
C ALA A 65 -7.01 -6.68 -0.55
N HIS A 66 -8.19 -7.14 -0.98
CA HIS A 66 -9.42 -6.37 -0.91
C HIS A 66 -9.86 -6.11 0.54
N ALA A 67 -9.77 -7.11 1.42
CA ALA A 67 -10.08 -6.95 2.83
C ALA A 67 -9.17 -5.90 3.50
N VAL A 68 -7.86 -5.95 3.25
CA VAL A 68 -6.90 -4.98 3.78
C VAL A 68 -7.18 -3.58 3.23
N ARG A 69 -7.46 -3.44 1.94
CA ARG A 69 -7.84 -2.15 1.34
C ARG A 69 -9.10 -1.59 2.00
N ARG A 70 -10.11 -2.44 2.26
CA ARG A 70 -11.36 -2.04 2.94
C ARG A 70 -11.10 -1.59 4.36
N ILE A 71 -10.28 -2.31 5.12
CA ILE A 71 -9.90 -1.92 6.48
C ILE A 71 -9.19 -0.56 6.48
N ARG A 72 -8.25 -0.36 5.54
CA ARG A 72 -7.54 0.93 5.38
C ARG A 72 -8.47 2.07 4.99
N SER A 73 -9.43 1.83 4.09
CA SER A 73 -10.37 2.87 3.69
C SER A 73 -11.34 3.25 4.82
N LEU A 74 -11.78 2.28 5.63
CA LEU A 74 -12.59 2.54 6.83
C LEU A 74 -11.80 3.29 7.91
N ALA A 75 -10.54 2.94 8.14
CA ALA A 75 -9.66 3.66 9.05
C ALA A 75 -9.42 5.11 8.59
N GLY A 76 -9.29 5.33 7.27
CA GLY A 76 -9.18 6.68 6.69
C GLY A 76 -10.45 7.53 6.85
N ARG A 77 -11.64 6.92 6.79
CA ARG A 77 -12.93 7.61 7.00
C ARG A 77 -13.17 7.98 8.47
N GLY A 78 -12.71 7.16 9.42
CA GLY A 78 -12.77 7.47 10.86
C GLY A 78 -11.78 8.54 11.33
N GLY A 79 -10.70 8.79 10.58
CA GLY A 79 -9.72 9.84 10.88
C GLY A 79 -10.16 11.25 10.47
N ALA A 80 -11.05 11.38 9.49
CA ALA A 80 -11.54 12.68 9.02
C ALA A 80 -12.52 13.35 10.00
N ALA A 81 -13.23 12.57 10.83
CA ALA A 81 -14.16 13.09 11.84
C ALA A 81 -13.48 13.46 13.18
N LYS A 82 -12.16 13.29 13.29
CA LYS A 82 -11.39 13.56 14.52
C LYS A 82 -10.12 14.37 14.24
N GLY A 83 -10.22 15.30 13.28
CA GLY A 83 -9.14 16.17 12.83
C GLY A 83 -9.58 17.62 12.67
N GLU A 84 -10.57 18.08 13.44
CA GLU A 84 -10.86 19.51 13.56
C GLU A 84 -10.12 20.07 14.79
N HIS A 85 -9.36 21.14 14.56
CA HIS A 85 -8.43 21.83 15.47
C HIS A 85 -7.10 21.14 15.80
N ARG A 86 -6.13 21.34 14.90
CA ARG A 86 -5.03 22.29 15.20
C ARG A 86 -4.20 22.66 13.98
N ASN A 87 -4.22 23.95 13.69
CA ASN A 87 -3.14 24.77 13.13
C ASN A 87 -2.89 24.75 11.61
N LEU A 88 -3.56 25.68 10.93
CA LEU A 88 -2.89 26.82 10.28
C LEU A 88 -1.43 26.59 9.85
N ARG A 89 -1.24 26.02 8.66
CA ARG A 89 -0.16 26.43 7.76
C ARG A 89 -0.76 26.86 6.43
N SER A 90 -1.30 28.08 6.47
CA SER A 90 -1.39 28.96 5.32
C SER A 90 0.03 29.29 4.82
N GLY A 91 0.21 29.32 3.49
CA GLY A 91 1.44 29.69 2.79
C GLY A 91 2.37 28.49 2.55
N ILE A 92 2.64 28.03 1.32
CA ILE A 92 3.13 28.81 0.18
C ILE A 92 2.65 28.13 -1.12
N LEU A 93 1.67 28.74 -1.77
CA LEU A 93 1.53 28.71 -3.24
C LEU A 93 1.90 30.10 -3.71
N ARG A 94 3.18 30.32 -4.04
CA ARG A 94 3.67 31.49 -4.78
C ARG A 94 5.10 31.24 -5.26
N GLY A 95 5.23 30.40 -6.29
CA GLY A 95 6.36 30.51 -7.21
C GLY A 95 6.10 31.76 -8.04
N GLY A 96 6.80 32.84 -7.70
CA GLY A 96 6.55 34.18 -8.23
C GLY A 96 6.87 34.30 -9.72
N SER A 97 5.91 34.87 -10.46
CA SER A 97 6.15 35.52 -11.73
C SER A 97 7.23 36.59 -11.57
N ALA A 98 8.32 36.47 -12.33
CA ALA A 98 9.27 37.56 -12.55
C ALA A 98 8.62 38.59 -13.49
N PRO A 99 8.52 39.88 -13.12
CA PRO A 99 8.17 40.92 -14.06
C PRO A 99 9.45 41.39 -14.76
N GLY A 100 9.56 41.05 -16.06
CA GLY A 100 10.58 41.61 -16.94
C GLY A 100 10.41 43.12 -17.05
N LYS A 101 11.37 43.87 -16.50
CA LYS A 101 11.49 45.32 -16.69
C LYS A 101 11.67 45.63 -18.18
N ARG A 102 10.72 46.39 -18.73
CA ARG A 102 10.87 47.13 -19.99
C ARG A 102 11.93 48.20 -19.80
N TYR A 103 12.95 48.18 -20.66
CA TYR A 103 13.76 49.36 -20.94
C TYR A 103 13.15 50.04 -22.17
N ASP A 104 12.59 51.23 -21.96
CA ASP A 104 12.32 52.22 -23.01
C ASP A 104 13.42 53.28 -22.90
N GLY A 105 14.22 53.39 -23.94
CA GLY A 105 15.31 54.34 -24.06
C GLY A 105 15.27 54.97 -25.45
N LYS A 106 14.47 56.03 -25.58
CA LYS A 106 14.58 57.00 -26.67
C LYS A 106 15.93 57.73 -26.57
N ARG A 107 16.74 57.63 -27.62
CA ARG A 107 17.38 58.75 -28.33
C ARG A 107 18.01 58.24 -29.62
#